data_AF-A0A4V2B8P2-F1
#
_entry.id   AF-A0A4V2B8P2-F1
#
_cell.length_a   1.000
_cell.length_b   1.000
_cell.length_c   1.000
_cell.angle_alpha   90.00
_cell.angle_beta   90.00
_cell.angle_gamma   90.00
#
_symmetry.space_group_name_H-M   'P 1'
#
loop_
_entity.id
_entity.type
_entity.pdbx_description
1 polymer ?
#
loop_
_entity_poly.entity_id
_entity_poly.type
_entity_poly.pdbx_seq_one_letter_code
_entity_poly.pdbx_strand_id
1 'polypeptide(L)'
;MNKKGRRCWQPTGVNNCGILRSLIVQGKVPCGGCGGGPIVVIPPEEPPVFNPYNADTVIIDPSLANYPCVTRIIDSLTGYANVNALAQVALHTVFGINQKIKLEFIADNNLPVNIDAQTQSGNMGTSDSVFNTTIHLNTRMLAHATQQYIAATIIHESVHAYIKYCNHRYVNNWMDSTTFKNLFTLYWPPRIMHQSNSIYYYQMSNSPHHKAMAANLIDVMTQPLIHLFPNPSLSSGIRDSVYKAISWGGLEEAPSFYSRTDTLFIRAMNSMARDTAIRVPFNIYSNGVHIGTHTQYDSHQLSFIKSCN
;
A
#
# COMPACT_ATOMS: atom_id res chain seq x y z
N MET A 1 18.65 -6.73 -46.26
CA MET A 1 19.75 -5.98 -46.92
C MET A 1 21.01 -6.10 -46.08
N ASN A 2 22.08 -6.59 -46.70
CA ASN A 2 23.39 -6.91 -46.14
C ASN A 2 24.16 -5.69 -45.59
N LYS A 3 25.04 -5.96 -44.60
CA LYS A 3 26.50 -5.63 -44.52
C LYS A 3 26.88 -5.49 -43.03
N LYS A 4 28.02 -5.93 -42.51
CA LYS A 4 29.20 -6.69 -42.97
C LYS A 4 29.99 -6.98 -41.68
N GLY A 5 30.44 -8.22 -41.48
CA GLY A 5 31.40 -8.54 -40.42
C GLY A 5 32.70 -7.75 -40.60
N ARG A 6 33.24 -7.19 -39.51
CA ARG A 6 34.54 -6.52 -39.52
C ARG A 6 35.61 -7.50 -39.07
N ARG A 7 36.49 -7.85 -40.00
CA ARG A 7 37.76 -8.55 -39.75
C ARG A 7 38.73 -7.58 -39.09
N CYS A 8 39.41 -8.02 -38.04
CA CYS A 8 40.57 -7.34 -37.49
C CYS A 8 41.80 -7.66 -38.35
N TRP A 9 42.57 -6.62 -38.67
CA TRP A 9 43.81 -6.68 -39.44
C TRP A 9 44.99 -6.86 -38.45
N GLN A 10 45.92 -7.78 -38.71
CA GLN A 10 47.15 -7.94 -37.93
C GLN A 10 48.34 -7.32 -38.67
N PRO A 11 49.25 -6.63 -37.97
CA PRO A 11 50.63 -6.52 -38.37
C PRO A 11 51.55 -7.38 -37.49
N THR A 12 52.52 -8.01 -38.15
CA THR A 12 53.65 -8.78 -37.64
C THR A 12 54.64 -7.90 -36.87
N GLY A 13 55.13 -8.33 -35.70
CA GLY A 13 56.26 -7.69 -35.02
C GLY A 13 56.39 -8.11 -33.56
N VAL A 14 57.62 -8.36 -33.10
CA VAL A 14 57.95 -9.20 -31.94
C VAL A 14 58.06 -8.44 -30.59
N ASN A 15 57.78 -9.19 -29.51
CA ASN A 15 58.40 -9.18 -28.17
C ASN A 15 57.85 -8.36 -26.96
N ASN A 16 57.78 -9.12 -25.85
CA ASN A 16 57.75 -8.77 -24.41
C ASN A 16 56.38 -8.58 -23.71
N CYS A 17 55.82 -9.68 -23.20
CA CYS A 17 54.82 -9.67 -22.12
C CYS A 17 55.52 -10.04 -20.79
N GLY A 18 55.76 -9.02 -19.95
CA GLY A 18 56.22 -9.18 -18.57
C GLY A 18 55.07 -9.07 -17.58
N ILE A 19 54.96 -10.09 -16.73
CA ILE A 19 54.37 -10.16 -15.37
C ILE A 19 52.85 -9.96 -15.20
N LEU A 20 52.21 -11.10 -14.93
CA LEU A 20 50.94 -11.26 -14.21
C LEU A 20 51.05 -10.71 -12.76
N ARG A 21 50.13 -9.82 -12.37
CA ARG A 21 49.43 -9.81 -11.07
C ARG A 21 48.47 -8.62 -10.99
N SER A 22 47.18 -8.87 -11.20
CA SER A 22 46.07 -8.35 -10.37
C SER A 22 44.71 -8.64 -11.03
N LEU A 23 43.75 -8.93 -10.15
CA LEU A 23 42.31 -9.13 -10.30
C LEU A 23 41.66 -8.80 -11.66
N ILE A 24 40.89 -9.77 -12.18
CA ILE A 24 39.72 -9.49 -13.03
C ILE A 24 38.50 -10.13 -12.35
N VAL A 25 37.69 -9.29 -11.71
CA VAL A 25 36.29 -9.55 -11.39
C VAL A 25 35.49 -8.52 -12.17
N GLN A 26 34.37 -8.98 -12.76
CA GLN A 26 33.41 -8.25 -13.60
C GLN A 26 33.83 -7.96 -15.05
N GLY A 27 33.45 -8.90 -15.92
CA GLY A 27 32.84 -8.60 -17.21
C GLY A 27 33.64 -7.70 -18.16
N LYS A 28 34.82 -8.16 -18.60
CA LYS A 28 35.43 -7.69 -19.85
C LYS A 28 35.81 -8.87 -20.73
N VAL A 29 35.31 -8.86 -21.96
CA VAL A 29 35.84 -9.71 -23.03
C VAL A 29 37.24 -9.17 -23.37
N PRO A 30 38.31 -9.97 -23.30
CA PRO A 30 39.64 -9.50 -23.64
C PRO A 30 39.76 -9.42 -25.16
N CYS A 31 39.49 -8.26 -25.74
CA CYS A 31 40.00 -7.94 -27.08
C CYS A 31 41.49 -7.68 -26.93
N GLY A 32 42.32 -8.70 -27.22
CA GLY A 32 43.77 -8.57 -27.27
C GLY A 32 44.16 -7.51 -28.31
N GLY A 33 44.82 -6.45 -27.84
CA GLY A 33 45.34 -5.38 -28.69
C GLY A 33 46.02 -4.33 -27.84
N CYS A 34 47.34 -4.37 -27.78
CA CYS A 34 48.18 -3.36 -27.14
C CYS A 34 48.05 -2.04 -27.91
N GLY A 35 47.20 -1.15 -27.41
CA GLY A 35 47.11 0.23 -27.88
C GLY A 35 46.56 1.07 -26.74
N GLY A 36 47.38 2.02 -26.26
CA GLY A 36 46.98 3.04 -25.29
C GLY A 36 45.96 4.01 -25.89
N GLY A 37 44.77 3.51 -26.18
CA GLY A 37 43.61 4.35 -26.45
C GLY A 37 43.20 5.08 -25.16
N PRO A 38 42.56 6.25 -25.26
CA PRO A 38 42.05 6.95 -24.10
C PRO A 38 41.16 6.00 -23.29
N ILE A 39 41.46 5.88 -21.99
CA ILE A 39 40.60 5.16 -21.05
C ILE A 39 39.28 5.93 -21.05
N VAL A 40 38.26 5.38 -21.73
CA VAL A 40 36.90 5.86 -21.60
C VAL A 40 36.44 5.42 -20.22
N VAL A 41 36.58 6.32 -19.25
CA VAL A 41 35.93 6.18 -17.94
C VAL A 41 34.45 6.43 -18.19
N ILE A 42 33.69 5.35 -18.34
CA ILE A 42 32.23 5.44 -18.29
C ILE A 42 31.92 5.79 -16.83
N PRO A 43 31.33 6.97 -16.54
CA PRO A 43 30.93 7.29 -15.18
C PRO A 43 29.98 6.18 -14.69
N PRO A 44 30.09 5.75 -13.42
CA PRO A 44 29.17 4.77 -12.88
C PRO A 44 27.75 5.27 -13.09
N GLU A 45 26.91 4.44 -13.71
CA GLU A 45 25.50 4.74 -13.92
C GLU A 45 24.88 5.02 -12.54
N GLU A 46 24.35 6.23 -12.35
CA GLU A 46 23.73 6.59 -11.07
C GLU A 46 22.58 5.61 -10.77
N PRO A 47 22.43 5.15 -9.53
CA PRO A 47 21.36 4.23 -9.18
C PRO A 47 20.01 4.89 -9.50
N PRO A 48 19.04 4.12 -10.03
CA PRO A 48 17.75 4.67 -10.41
C PRO A 48 17.07 5.35 -9.22
N VAL A 49 16.64 6.61 -9.41
CA VAL A 49 15.92 7.39 -8.40
C VAL A 49 14.61 6.67 -8.05
N PHE A 50 14.39 6.41 -6.76
CA PHE A 50 13.14 5.80 -6.30
C PHE A 50 11.96 6.72 -6.60
N ASN A 51 10.96 6.18 -7.30
CA ASN A 51 9.70 6.87 -7.58
C ASN A 51 8.55 6.11 -6.89
N PRO A 52 7.92 6.67 -5.85
CA PRO A 52 6.84 5.99 -5.12
C PRO A 52 5.59 5.76 -5.97
N TYR A 53 5.43 6.50 -7.07
CA TYR A 53 4.31 6.34 -8.01
C TYR A 53 4.56 5.22 -9.04
N ASN A 54 5.80 4.70 -9.14
CA ASN A 54 6.12 3.56 -10.00
C ASN A 54 5.98 2.25 -9.21
N ALA A 55 4.76 1.70 -9.22
CA ALA A 55 4.41 0.49 -8.51
C ALA A 55 4.81 -0.80 -9.23
N ASP A 56 5.04 -1.84 -8.43
CA ASP A 56 5.06 -3.22 -8.93
C ASP A 56 3.64 -3.73 -9.23
N THR A 57 3.53 -4.86 -9.94
CA THR A 57 2.25 -5.49 -10.26
C THR A 57 1.54 -5.97 -9.00
N VAL A 58 0.25 -5.67 -8.88
CA VAL A 58 -0.63 -6.25 -7.87
C VAL A 58 -1.05 -7.64 -8.34
N ILE A 59 -0.97 -8.64 -7.46
CA ILE A 59 -1.50 -9.96 -7.76
C ILE A 59 -2.98 -9.98 -7.39
N ILE A 60 -3.84 -10.33 -8.35
CA ILE A 60 -5.27 -10.55 -8.12
C ILE A 60 -5.50 -12.04 -8.31
N ASP A 61 -5.90 -12.72 -7.25
CA ASP A 61 -6.16 -14.15 -7.29
C ASP A 61 -7.44 -14.47 -8.10
N PRO A 62 -7.51 -15.59 -8.84
CA PRO A 62 -8.69 -15.98 -9.60
C PRO A 62 -9.98 -16.09 -8.79
N SER A 63 -9.91 -16.28 -7.46
CA SER A 63 -11.08 -16.25 -6.57
C SER A 63 -11.87 -14.93 -6.64
N LEU A 64 -11.23 -13.82 -7.04
CA LEU A 64 -11.87 -12.52 -7.23
C LEU A 64 -12.58 -12.36 -8.58
N ALA A 65 -12.54 -13.36 -9.47
CA ALA A 65 -13.17 -13.28 -10.80
C ALA A 65 -14.68 -13.00 -10.74
N ASN A 66 -15.36 -13.42 -9.67
CA ASN A 66 -16.79 -13.16 -9.46
C ASN A 66 -17.08 -11.71 -9.01
N TYR A 67 -16.05 -10.90 -8.75
CA TYR A 67 -16.17 -9.54 -8.23
C TYR A 67 -15.41 -8.55 -9.14
N PRO A 68 -15.81 -8.35 -10.40
CA PRO A 68 -15.04 -7.61 -11.42
C PRO A 68 -14.79 -6.14 -11.05
N CYS A 69 -15.60 -5.55 -10.17
CA CYS A 69 -15.34 -4.22 -9.65
C CYS A 69 -13.99 -4.14 -8.91
N VAL A 70 -13.55 -5.23 -8.25
CA VAL A 70 -12.42 -5.23 -7.32
C VAL A 70 -11.15 -5.03 -8.11
N THR A 71 -11.01 -5.72 -9.25
CA THR A 71 -9.94 -5.48 -10.22
C THR A 71 -9.90 -4.02 -10.65
N ARG A 72 -11.04 -3.44 -11.02
CA ARG A 72 -11.10 -2.01 -11.37
C ARG A 72 -10.65 -1.13 -10.22
N ILE A 73 -11.08 -1.38 -8.99
CA ILE A 73 -10.67 -0.60 -7.82
C ILE A 73 -9.16 -0.71 -7.59
N ILE A 74 -8.61 -1.92 -7.64
CA ILE A 74 -7.18 -2.21 -7.42
C ILE A 74 -6.32 -1.54 -8.50
N ASP A 75 -6.73 -1.63 -9.76
CA ASP A 75 -5.99 -1.10 -10.91
C ASP A 75 -6.22 0.40 -11.10
N SER A 76 -7.40 0.91 -10.75
CA SER A 76 -7.83 2.27 -11.11
C SER A 76 -7.90 3.19 -9.91
N LEU A 77 -6.88 3.18 -9.04
CA LEU A 77 -6.75 4.22 -8.03
C LEU A 77 -6.26 5.51 -8.67
N THR A 78 -7.13 6.21 -9.41
CA THR A 78 -6.75 7.33 -10.27
C THR A 78 -5.90 8.37 -9.48
N GLY A 79 -4.83 8.89 -10.08
CA GLY A 79 -3.76 9.63 -9.36
C GLY A 79 -2.62 8.76 -8.82
N TYR A 80 -2.83 7.44 -8.72
CA TYR A 80 -1.84 6.41 -8.44
C TYR A 80 -1.86 5.37 -9.58
N ALA A 81 -0.74 4.69 -9.81
CA ALA A 81 -0.69 3.65 -10.84
C ALA A 81 -1.59 2.44 -10.49
N ASN A 82 -1.69 2.10 -9.21
CA ASN A 82 -2.53 1.05 -8.62
C ASN A 82 -2.46 1.15 -7.07
N VAL A 83 -3.02 0.19 -6.34
CA VAL A 83 -2.99 0.18 -4.86
C VAL A 83 -1.60 -0.02 -4.25
N ASN A 84 -0.67 -0.70 -4.94
CA ASN A 84 0.74 -0.73 -4.51
C ASN A 84 1.31 0.70 -4.53
N ALA A 85 1.03 1.49 -5.58
CA ALA A 85 1.53 2.87 -5.66
C ALA A 85 0.97 3.74 -4.53
N LEU A 86 -0.30 3.56 -4.16
CA LEU A 86 -0.87 4.25 -3.01
C LEU A 86 -0.15 3.89 -1.70
N ALA A 87 0.05 2.58 -1.43
CA ALA A 87 0.77 2.13 -0.25
C ALA A 87 2.23 2.63 -0.23
N GLN A 88 2.88 2.67 -1.39
CA GLN A 88 4.24 3.22 -1.60
C GLN A 88 4.32 4.73 -1.42
N VAL A 89 3.31 5.49 -1.85
CA VAL A 89 3.24 6.93 -1.61
C VAL A 89 2.99 7.19 -0.13
N ALA A 90 2.12 6.43 0.54
CA ALA A 90 1.93 6.56 1.98
C ALA A 90 3.24 6.27 2.75
N LEU A 91 3.94 5.19 2.38
CA LEU A 91 5.30 4.84 2.79
C LEU A 91 6.29 6.02 2.70
N HIS A 92 6.32 6.65 1.53
CA HIS A 92 7.26 7.73 1.23
C HIS A 92 6.85 9.04 1.94
N THR A 93 5.59 9.47 1.79
CA THR A 93 5.10 10.76 2.27
C THR A 93 5.00 10.82 3.78
N VAL A 94 4.54 9.75 4.43
CA VAL A 94 4.32 9.76 5.88
C VAL A 94 5.57 9.29 6.63
N PHE A 95 6.35 8.40 6.01
CA PHE A 95 7.43 7.72 6.72
C PHE A 95 8.82 7.82 6.06
N GLY A 96 8.93 8.50 4.93
CA GLY A 96 10.21 8.68 4.23
C GLY A 96 10.82 7.37 3.70
N ILE A 97 10.04 6.30 3.60
CA ILE A 97 10.55 4.99 3.17
C ILE A 97 10.41 4.83 1.67
N ASN A 98 11.53 4.47 1.05
CA ASN A 98 11.67 4.31 -0.40
C ASN A 98 11.72 2.82 -0.79
N GLN A 99 10.59 2.10 -0.63
CA GLN A 99 10.51 0.67 -0.90
C GLN A 99 9.33 0.31 -1.80
N LYS A 100 9.51 -0.70 -2.67
CA LYS A 100 8.41 -1.33 -3.39
C LYS A 100 7.71 -2.41 -2.55
N ILE A 101 6.38 -2.42 -2.60
CA ILE A 101 5.54 -3.44 -1.97
C ILE A 101 4.78 -4.20 -3.07
N LYS A 102 4.64 -5.51 -2.87
CA LYS A 102 3.81 -6.37 -3.68
C LYS A 102 2.64 -6.88 -2.85
N LEU A 103 1.43 -6.43 -3.19
CA LEU A 103 0.20 -6.90 -2.58
C LEU A 103 -0.44 -8.00 -3.43
N GLU A 104 -0.95 -9.02 -2.76
CA GLU A 104 -1.81 -10.05 -3.33
C GLU A 104 -3.20 -9.94 -2.70
N PHE A 105 -4.26 -9.92 -3.51
CA PHE A 105 -5.63 -9.88 -3.04
C PHE A 105 -6.34 -11.18 -3.35
N ILE A 106 -7.00 -11.76 -2.35
CA ILE A 106 -7.76 -13.02 -2.50
C ILE A 106 -9.14 -12.87 -1.88
N ALA A 107 -10.13 -13.55 -2.44
CA ALA A 107 -11.46 -13.66 -1.83
C ALA A 107 -11.46 -14.79 -0.80
N ASP A 108 -11.90 -14.52 0.43
CA ASP A 108 -11.96 -15.52 1.49
C ASP A 108 -13.38 -15.64 2.07
N ASN A 109 -13.92 -16.86 1.97
CA ASN A 109 -15.23 -17.23 2.53
C ASN A 109 -15.16 -17.64 4.01
N ASN A 110 -13.96 -17.85 4.55
CA ASN A 110 -13.75 -18.33 5.91
C ASN A 110 -13.58 -17.18 6.91
N LEU A 111 -13.46 -15.93 6.44
CA LEU A 111 -13.41 -14.77 7.32
C LEU A 111 -14.73 -14.63 8.10
N PRO A 112 -14.66 -14.39 9.43
CA PRO A 112 -15.86 -14.14 10.22
C PRO A 112 -16.70 -13.01 9.67
N VAL A 113 -18.02 -13.07 9.86
CA VAL A 113 -18.99 -12.09 9.33
C VAL A 113 -18.70 -10.64 9.76
N ASN A 114 -18.01 -10.44 10.89
CA ASN A 114 -17.64 -9.13 11.42
C ASN A 114 -16.24 -8.67 11.00
N ILE A 115 -15.54 -9.42 10.15
CA ILE A 115 -14.22 -9.09 9.63
C ILE A 115 -14.35 -8.89 8.12
N ASP A 116 -14.19 -7.66 7.67
CA ASP A 116 -14.40 -7.28 6.27
C ASP A 116 -13.20 -7.63 5.38
N ALA A 117 -12.00 -7.58 5.97
CA ALA A 117 -10.77 -8.06 5.36
C ALA A 117 -9.71 -8.34 6.43
N GLN A 118 -8.65 -9.05 6.02
CA GLN A 118 -7.51 -9.31 6.88
C GLN A 118 -6.22 -9.33 6.08
N THR A 119 -5.29 -8.44 6.43
CA THR A 119 -3.91 -8.51 5.96
C THR A 119 -3.15 -9.61 6.70
N GLN A 120 -2.67 -10.63 5.98
CA GLN A 120 -1.76 -11.61 6.56
C GLN A 120 -0.40 -10.99 6.85
N SER A 121 0.31 -11.53 7.84
CA SER A 121 1.68 -11.09 8.14
C SER A 121 2.70 -11.79 7.24
N GLY A 122 2.37 -11.98 5.95
CA GLY A 122 2.88 -13.01 5.04
C GLY A 122 4.40 -13.25 4.99
N ASN A 123 4.75 -14.46 4.54
CA ASN A 123 6.11 -15.03 4.44
C ASN A 123 7.14 -14.03 3.89
N MET A 124 8.00 -13.58 4.78
CA MET A 124 9.06 -12.62 4.52
C MET A 124 10.19 -13.33 3.77
N GLY A 125 10.17 -13.27 2.44
CA GLY A 125 11.26 -13.79 1.61
C GLY A 125 12.59 -13.14 1.99
N THR A 126 13.64 -13.95 2.10
CA THR A 126 14.98 -13.57 2.61
C THR A 126 15.83 -12.78 1.60
N SER A 127 15.22 -11.96 0.74
CA SER A 127 15.96 -11.08 -0.18
C SER A 127 15.45 -9.64 -0.06
N ASP A 128 16.40 -8.73 0.20
CA ASP A 128 16.27 -7.34 0.65
C ASP A 128 15.42 -6.34 -0.16
N SER A 129 14.52 -6.74 -1.07
CA SER A 129 13.93 -5.77 -2.00
C SER A 129 12.42 -5.81 -2.25
N VAL A 130 11.67 -6.83 -1.81
CA VAL A 130 10.21 -6.84 -2.05
C VAL A 130 9.47 -7.46 -0.87
N PHE A 131 8.66 -6.65 -0.19
CA PHE A 131 7.68 -7.15 0.78
C PHE A 131 6.48 -7.70 0.02
N ASN A 132 6.24 -9.00 0.15
CA ASN A 132 5.04 -9.64 -0.37
C ASN A 132 4.06 -9.89 0.77
N THR A 133 2.80 -9.51 0.59
CA THR A 133 1.75 -9.80 1.57
C THR A 133 0.42 -10.03 0.91
N THR A 134 -0.33 -10.94 1.50
CA THR A 134 -1.66 -11.34 1.03
C THR A 134 -2.72 -10.65 1.89
N ILE A 135 -3.71 -10.07 1.23
CA ILE A 135 -4.90 -9.43 1.81
C ILE A 135 -6.10 -10.30 1.46
N HIS A 136 -6.77 -10.79 2.49
CA HIS A 136 -7.97 -11.63 2.38
C HIS A 136 -9.18 -10.72 2.46
N LEU A 137 -10.04 -10.74 1.44
CA LEU A 137 -11.27 -9.93 1.37
C LEU A 137 -12.48 -10.81 1.65
N ASN A 138 -13.33 -10.41 2.60
CA ASN A 138 -14.51 -11.18 2.96
C ASN A 138 -15.53 -11.13 1.80
N THR A 139 -15.90 -12.30 1.28
CA THR A 139 -16.86 -12.43 0.17
C THR A 139 -18.24 -11.88 0.50
N ARG A 140 -18.66 -11.90 1.77
CA ARG A 140 -19.91 -11.28 2.21
C ARG A 140 -19.85 -9.77 2.06
N MET A 141 -18.73 -9.16 2.44
CA MET A 141 -18.52 -7.72 2.25
C MET A 141 -18.52 -7.38 0.76
N LEU A 142 -17.80 -8.15 -0.07
CA LEU A 142 -17.79 -7.95 -1.53
C LEU A 142 -19.17 -8.05 -2.19
N ALA A 143 -20.05 -8.88 -1.63
CA ALA A 143 -21.40 -9.11 -2.14
C ALA A 143 -22.42 -8.02 -1.78
N HIS A 144 -22.21 -7.27 -0.69
CA HIS A 144 -23.23 -6.36 -0.13
C HIS A 144 -22.78 -4.91 -0.01
N ALA A 145 -21.48 -4.68 0.11
CA ALA A 145 -20.91 -3.36 0.31
C ALA A 145 -20.88 -2.53 -0.97
N THR A 146 -20.81 -1.22 -0.82
CA THR A 146 -20.60 -0.29 -1.93
C THR A 146 -19.17 -0.39 -2.44
N GLN A 147 -18.94 0.01 -3.69
CA GLN A 147 -17.58 0.05 -4.24
C GLN A 147 -16.67 1.03 -3.47
N GLN A 148 -17.24 2.12 -2.95
CA GLN A 148 -16.55 3.06 -2.07
C GLN A 148 -16.02 2.36 -0.80
N TYR A 149 -16.85 1.53 -0.17
CA TYR A 149 -16.47 0.80 1.04
C TYR A 149 -15.44 -0.28 0.76
N ILE A 150 -15.61 -1.01 -0.34
CA ILE A 150 -14.66 -2.03 -0.80
C ILE A 150 -13.29 -1.38 -1.07
N ALA A 151 -13.26 -0.24 -1.76
CA ALA A 151 -12.05 0.52 -1.98
C ALA A 151 -11.43 1.00 -0.65
N ALA A 152 -12.23 1.54 0.27
CA ALA A 152 -11.74 1.98 1.57
C ALA A 152 -11.12 0.82 2.36
N THR A 153 -11.73 -0.36 2.31
CA THR A 153 -11.22 -1.59 2.95
C THR A 153 -9.91 -2.05 2.32
N ILE A 154 -9.84 -2.09 0.99
CA ILE A 154 -8.60 -2.44 0.26
C ILE A 154 -7.47 -1.48 0.62
N ILE A 155 -7.76 -0.18 0.67
CA ILE A 155 -6.78 0.85 1.06
C ILE A 155 -6.36 0.65 2.52
N HIS A 156 -7.31 0.43 3.44
CA HIS A 156 -7.07 0.20 4.86
C HIS A 156 -6.12 -0.99 5.08
N GLU A 157 -6.39 -2.12 4.44
CA GLU A 157 -5.56 -3.31 4.52
C GLU A 157 -4.18 -3.11 3.87
N SER A 158 -4.11 -2.36 2.77
CA SER A 158 -2.83 -2.00 2.14
C SER A 158 -1.95 -1.15 3.05
N VAL A 159 -2.56 -0.34 3.93
CA VAL A 159 -1.85 0.38 4.99
C VAL A 159 -1.42 -0.56 6.12
N HIS A 160 -2.25 -1.53 6.53
CA HIS A 160 -1.82 -2.57 7.49
C HIS A 160 -0.62 -3.34 6.99
N ALA A 161 -0.62 -3.71 5.70
CA ALA A 161 0.50 -4.34 5.02
C ALA A 161 1.79 -3.52 5.19
N TYR A 162 1.70 -2.21 5.00
CA TYR A 162 2.81 -1.31 5.22
C TYR A 162 3.31 -1.31 6.68
N ILE A 163 2.42 -1.18 7.65
CA ILE A 163 2.81 -1.14 9.07
C ILE A 163 3.51 -2.45 9.46
N LYS A 164 2.99 -3.57 8.97
CA LYS A 164 3.59 -4.90 9.16
C LYS A 164 4.99 -5.01 8.55
N TYR A 165 5.21 -4.45 7.36
CA TYR A 165 6.54 -4.39 6.75
C TYR A 165 7.56 -3.64 7.63
N CYS A 166 7.18 -2.47 8.15
CA CYS A 166 8.09 -1.72 9.02
C CYS A 166 8.42 -2.45 10.31
N ASN A 167 7.40 -3.06 10.92
CA ASN A 167 7.61 -3.89 12.09
C ASN A 167 8.57 -5.04 11.76
N HIS A 168 8.39 -5.74 10.64
CA HIS A 168 9.29 -6.80 10.22
C HIS A 168 10.75 -6.32 10.09
N ARG A 169 10.99 -5.18 9.42
CA ARG A 169 12.34 -4.62 9.29
C ARG A 169 12.96 -4.29 10.64
N TYR A 170 12.19 -3.68 11.53
CA TYR A 170 12.66 -3.33 12.87
C TYR A 170 13.05 -4.59 13.67
N VAL A 171 12.19 -5.61 13.67
CA VAL A 171 12.42 -6.90 14.34
C VAL A 171 13.66 -7.62 13.83
N ASN A 172 14.01 -7.44 12.55
CA ASN A 172 15.18 -8.07 11.92
C ASN A 172 16.41 -7.15 11.93
N ASN A 173 16.39 -6.04 12.68
CA ASN A 173 17.48 -5.05 12.75
C ASN A 173 17.82 -4.38 11.40
N TRP A 174 16.88 -4.34 10.46
CA TRP A 174 16.99 -3.64 9.18
C TRP A 174 16.44 -2.20 9.22
N MET A 175 15.95 -1.79 10.39
CA MET A 175 15.52 -0.44 10.72
C MET A 175 15.95 -0.18 12.17
N ASP A 176 16.63 0.94 12.43
CA ASP A 176 17.07 1.27 13.78
C ASP A 176 15.90 1.74 14.67
N SER A 177 16.10 1.68 15.97
CA SER A 177 15.07 2.03 16.96
C SER A 177 14.64 3.50 16.91
N THR A 178 15.52 4.42 16.50
CA THR A 178 15.20 5.84 16.41
C THR A 178 14.29 6.10 15.23
N THR A 179 14.64 5.53 14.07
CA THR A 179 13.78 5.56 12.88
C THR A 179 12.42 4.94 13.18
N PHE A 180 12.39 3.71 13.73
CA PHE A 180 11.12 3.06 14.06
C PHE A 180 10.29 3.90 15.05
N LYS A 181 10.89 4.45 16.11
CA LYS A 181 10.21 5.31 17.08
C LYS A 181 9.63 6.58 16.45
N ASN A 182 10.32 7.22 15.51
CA ASN A 182 9.83 8.45 14.88
C ASN A 182 8.64 8.18 13.95
N LEU A 183 8.66 7.04 13.25
CA LEU A 183 7.57 6.60 12.38
C LEU A 183 6.37 6.10 13.18
N PHE A 184 6.64 5.44 14.29
CA PHE A 184 5.69 4.67 15.08
C PHE A 184 5.80 5.06 16.56
N THR A 185 5.70 6.36 16.88
CA THR A 185 5.86 6.88 18.25
C THR A 185 4.90 6.22 19.24
N LEU A 186 3.67 5.94 18.80
CA LEU A 186 2.64 5.27 19.60
C LEU A 186 2.97 3.81 19.96
N TYR A 187 4.00 3.24 19.34
CA TYR A 187 4.40 1.84 19.48
C TYR A 187 5.73 1.69 20.21
N TRP A 188 6.27 2.81 20.69
CA TRP A 188 7.52 2.84 21.43
C TRP A 188 7.29 2.80 22.95
N PRO A 189 8.02 1.95 23.70
CA PRO A 189 8.88 0.87 23.22
C PRO A 189 8.04 -0.34 22.74
N PRO A 190 8.53 -1.11 21.76
CA PRO A 190 7.85 -2.33 21.31
C PRO A 190 7.80 -3.34 22.46
N ARG A 191 6.70 -4.12 22.54
CA ARG A 191 6.60 -5.21 23.51
C ARG A 191 7.55 -6.34 23.11
N ILE A 192 8.59 -6.52 23.91
CA ILE A 192 9.53 -7.64 23.83
C ILE A 192 9.04 -8.71 24.82
N MET A 193 8.76 -9.93 24.35
CA MET A 193 8.52 -11.07 25.23
C MET A 193 9.72 -12.01 25.14
N HIS A 194 10.28 -12.33 26.30
CA HIS A 194 11.28 -13.39 26.42
C HIS A 194 10.53 -14.71 26.65
N GLN A 195 10.53 -15.60 25.65
CA GLN A 195 10.26 -17.02 25.88
C GLN A 195 11.57 -17.77 25.66
N SER A 196 12.04 -18.44 26.71
CA SER A 196 13.07 -19.49 26.64
C SER A 196 14.27 -19.16 25.75
N ASN A 197 15.16 -18.27 26.22
CA ASN A 197 16.40 -17.86 25.54
C ASN A 197 16.26 -17.29 24.12
N SER A 198 15.05 -16.98 23.64
CA SER A 198 14.78 -16.37 22.35
C SER A 198 14.06 -15.03 22.53
N ILE A 199 14.54 -13.98 21.85
CA ILE A 199 13.87 -12.69 21.78
C ILE A 199 12.76 -12.80 20.74
N TYR A 200 11.50 -12.88 21.18
CA TYR A 200 10.35 -12.81 20.30
C TYR A 200 9.80 -11.38 20.30
N TYR A 201 9.82 -10.76 19.14
CA TYR A 201 9.14 -9.49 18.92
C TYR A 201 7.68 -9.78 18.58
N TYR A 202 6.77 -9.35 19.46
CA TYR A 202 5.35 -9.62 19.30
C TYR A 202 4.77 -8.88 18.08
N GLN A 203 3.93 -9.57 17.29
CA GLN A 203 3.07 -8.92 16.29
C GLN A 203 2.20 -7.89 17.02
N MET A 204 2.37 -6.60 16.73
CA MET A 204 1.57 -5.54 17.33
C MET A 204 0.08 -5.89 17.17
N SER A 205 -0.69 -5.81 18.26
CA SER A 205 -2.13 -6.03 18.18
C SER A 205 -2.76 -5.01 17.22
N ASN A 206 -3.92 -5.33 16.64
CA ASN A 206 -4.61 -4.42 15.70
C ASN A 206 -4.85 -3.03 16.32
N SER A 207 -5.09 -2.95 17.63
CA SER A 207 -5.38 -1.69 18.31
C SER A 207 -4.29 -0.63 18.08
N PRO A 208 -2.99 -0.87 18.35
CA PRO A 208 -1.91 0.02 17.96
C PRO A 208 -1.91 0.46 16.49
N HIS A 209 -2.09 -0.45 15.53
CA HIS A 209 -2.18 -0.13 14.09
C HIS A 209 -3.27 0.91 13.82
N HIS A 210 -4.45 0.66 14.37
CA HIS A 210 -5.60 1.54 14.21
C HIS A 210 -5.37 2.92 14.82
N LYS A 211 -4.61 3.04 15.93
CA LYS A 211 -4.27 4.37 16.49
C LYS A 211 -3.44 5.20 15.52
N ALA A 212 -2.43 4.60 14.89
CA ALA A 212 -1.57 5.33 13.96
C ALA A 212 -2.29 5.71 12.67
N MET A 213 -3.12 4.80 12.15
CA MET A 213 -3.96 5.08 10.98
C MET A 213 -4.93 6.22 11.26
N ALA A 214 -5.62 6.16 12.40
CA ALA A 214 -6.54 7.19 12.84
C ALA A 214 -5.87 8.56 13.06
N ALA A 215 -4.61 8.59 13.49
CA ALA A 215 -3.88 9.83 13.72
C ALA A 215 -3.32 10.47 12.44
N ASN A 216 -2.82 9.65 11.52
CA ASN A 216 -1.94 10.15 10.45
C ASN A 216 -2.42 9.82 9.03
N LEU A 217 -3.35 8.87 8.86
CA LEU A 217 -3.61 8.27 7.55
C LEU A 217 -5.05 8.42 7.06
N ILE A 218 -5.96 8.97 7.86
CA ILE A 218 -7.35 9.19 7.43
C ILE A 218 -7.40 9.96 6.10
N ASP A 219 -6.73 11.11 6.00
CA ASP A 219 -6.78 11.91 4.77
C ASP A 219 -6.06 11.21 3.61
N VAL A 220 -4.99 10.46 3.88
CA VAL A 220 -4.29 9.62 2.88
C VAL A 220 -5.21 8.54 2.32
N MET A 221 -6.10 7.99 3.14
CA MET A 221 -7.10 7.01 2.69
C MET A 221 -8.32 7.66 2.04
N THR A 222 -8.69 8.89 2.43
CA THR A 222 -9.87 9.59 1.93
C THR A 222 -9.67 10.17 0.53
N GLN A 223 -8.51 10.76 0.23
CA GLN A 223 -8.29 11.44 -1.05
C GLN A 223 -8.41 10.51 -2.27
N PRO A 224 -7.86 9.28 -2.26
CA PRO A 224 -8.10 8.33 -3.35
C PRO A 224 -9.60 8.07 -3.53
N LEU A 225 -10.36 7.83 -2.46
CA LEU A 225 -11.81 7.56 -2.58
C LEU A 225 -12.58 8.68 -3.28
N ILE A 226 -12.31 9.94 -2.94
CA ILE A 226 -12.92 11.11 -3.59
C ILE A 226 -12.62 11.10 -5.10
N HIS A 227 -11.39 10.74 -5.44
CA HIS A 227 -10.89 10.81 -6.80
C HIS A 227 -11.38 9.64 -7.68
N LEU A 228 -11.52 8.43 -7.12
CA LEU A 228 -12.06 7.26 -7.84
C LEU A 228 -13.57 7.37 -8.03
N PHE A 229 -14.24 7.96 -7.04
CA PHE A 229 -15.68 8.05 -6.99
C PHE A 229 -16.10 9.52 -6.90
N PRO A 230 -15.81 10.33 -7.93
CA PRO A 230 -16.26 11.71 -7.94
C PRO A 230 -17.79 11.70 -7.89
N ASN A 231 -18.34 12.25 -6.81
CA ASN A 231 -19.78 12.31 -6.59
C ASN A 231 -20.26 13.76 -6.73
N PRO A 232 -20.53 14.24 -7.95
CA PRO A 232 -20.95 15.62 -8.20
C PRO A 232 -22.37 15.91 -7.73
N SER A 233 -23.15 14.88 -7.38
CA SER A 233 -24.50 15.05 -6.84
C SER A 233 -24.52 15.58 -5.40
N LEU A 234 -23.38 15.46 -4.69
CA LEU A 234 -23.18 16.00 -3.35
C LEU A 234 -22.33 17.27 -3.42
N SER A 235 -22.60 18.24 -2.54
CA SER A 235 -21.69 19.37 -2.35
C SER A 235 -20.34 18.86 -1.85
N SER A 236 -19.25 19.56 -2.18
CA SER A 236 -17.89 19.14 -1.82
C SER A 236 -17.74 18.89 -0.32
N GLY A 237 -18.28 19.77 0.53
CA GLY A 237 -18.22 19.59 1.99
C GLY A 237 -18.93 18.32 2.49
N ILE A 238 -20.10 17.98 1.94
CA ILE A 238 -20.82 16.76 2.30
C ILE A 238 -20.05 15.54 1.80
N ARG A 239 -19.67 15.56 0.51
CA ARG A 239 -18.94 14.48 -0.14
C ARG A 239 -17.66 14.14 0.63
N ASP A 240 -16.87 15.15 0.97
CA ASP A 240 -15.59 14.97 1.64
C ASP A 240 -15.81 14.44 3.08
N SER A 241 -16.87 14.90 3.76
CA SER A 241 -17.25 14.37 5.08
C SER A 241 -17.69 12.90 5.01
N VAL A 242 -18.46 12.53 4.00
CA VAL A 242 -18.91 11.14 3.76
C VAL A 242 -17.72 10.23 3.49
N TYR A 243 -16.80 10.61 2.58
CA TYR A 243 -15.62 9.80 2.30
C TYR A 243 -14.68 9.70 3.49
N LYS A 244 -14.51 10.79 4.25
CA LYS A 244 -13.74 10.77 5.49
C LYS A 244 -14.34 9.81 6.51
N ALA A 245 -15.66 9.82 6.66
CA ALA A 245 -16.36 8.87 7.52
C ALA A 245 -16.17 7.41 7.08
N ILE A 246 -16.25 7.12 5.78
CA ILE A 246 -15.94 5.77 5.27
C ILE A 246 -14.48 5.37 5.56
N SER A 247 -13.53 6.30 5.44
CA SER A 247 -12.11 6.03 5.78
C SER A 247 -11.86 5.75 7.27
N TRP A 248 -12.80 6.07 8.15
CA TRP A 248 -12.76 5.67 9.57
C TRP A 248 -13.23 4.23 9.80
N GLY A 249 -13.77 3.55 8.79
CA GLY A 249 -14.17 2.15 8.88
C GLY A 249 -13.03 1.26 9.40
N GLY A 250 -13.35 0.41 10.37
CA GLY A 250 -12.37 -0.47 11.03
C GLY A 250 -11.46 0.24 12.04
N LEU A 251 -11.58 1.55 12.26
CA LEU A 251 -10.76 2.32 13.20
C LEU A 251 -11.54 2.76 14.46
N GLU A 252 -12.73 2.20 14.70
CA GLU A 252 -13.63 2.64 15.76
C GLU A 252 -13.10 2.36 17.18
N GLU A 253 -12.21 1.38 17.35
CA GLU A 253 -11.58 1.13 18.65
C GLU A 253 -10.39 2.06 18.96
N ALA A 254 -9.97 2.91 18.01
CA ALA A 254 -8.87 3.84 18.22
C ALA A 254 -9.26 4.89 19.27
N PRO A 255 -8.37 5.25 20.23
CA PRO A 255 -8.69 6.26 21.26
C PRO A 255 -9.15 7.60 20.70
N SER A 256 -8.60 8.02 19.55
CA SER A 256 -9.00 9.24 18.87
C SER A 256 -10.45 9.20 18.39
N PHE A 257 -11.00 8.01 18.06
CA PHE A 257 -12.40 7.86 17.68
C PHE A 257 -13.35 8.24 18.83
N TYR A 258 -13.05 7.81 20.06
CA TYR A 258 -13.88 8.13 21.23
C TYR A 258 -13.93 9.63 21.57
N SER A 259 -12.92 10.39 21.14
CA SER A 259 -12.87 11.85 21.33
C SER A 259 -13.62 12.64 20.26
N ARG A 260 -14.13 11.98 19.22
CA ARG A 260 -14.84 12.66 18.12
C ARG A 260 -16.28 12.97 18.48
N THR A 261 -16.79 14.08 17.97
CA THR A 261 -18.19 14.49 18.12
C THR A 261 -19.12 13.91 17.07
N ASP A 262 -18.59 13.35 15.98
CA ASP A 262 -19.32 12.85 14.82
C ASP A 262 -19.37 11.31 14.72
N THR A 263 -19.11 10.59 15.82
CA THR A 263 -19.03 9.11 15.83
C THR A 263 -20.30 8.42 15.33
N LEU A 264 -21.49 8.98 15.61
CA LEU A 264 -22.77 8.47 15.09
C LEU A 264 -22.87 8.61 13.57
N PHE A 265 -22.44 9.74 13.03
CA PHE A 265 -22.40 9.95 11.58
C PHE A 265 -21.44 8.95 10.93
N ILE A 266 -20.26 8.75 11.51
CA ILE A 266 -19.28 7.78 10.99
C ILE A 266 -19.86 6.36 10.99
N ARG A 267 -20.47 5.92 12.08
CA ARG A 267 -21.10 4.59 12.17
C ARG A 267 -22.23 4.42 11.17
N ALA A 268 -23.06 5.44 10.99
CA ALA A 268 -24.14 5.42 10.00
C ALA A 268 -23.59 5.29 8.58
N MET A 269 -22.56 6.08 8.23
CA MET A 269 -21.91 6.01 6.92
C MET A 269 -21.33 4.62 6.66
N ASN A 270 -20.55 4.09 7.60
CA ASN A 270 -19.93 2.78 7.47
C ASN A 270 -20.99 1.67 7.38
N SER A 271 -22.06 1.74 8.15
CA SER A 271 -23.13 0.73 8.10
C SER A 271 -23.81 0.69 6.72
N MET A 272 -24.20 1.84 6.17
CA MET A 272 -24.84 1.90 4.85
C MET A 272 -23.87 1.58 3.70
N ALA A 273 -22.59 1.92 3.87
CA ALA A 273 -21.58 1.63 2.87
C ALA A 273 -21.17 0.15 2.89
N ARG A 274 -21.18 -0.50 4.06
CA ARG A 274 -20.88 -1.93 4.24
C ARG A 274 -22.00 -2.85 3.77
N ASP A 275 -23.25 -2.41 3.88
CA ASP A 275 -24.42 -3.16 3.42
C ASP A 275 -25.44 -2.22 2.81
N THR A 276 -25.59 -2.28 1.49
CA THR A 276 -26.51 -1.44 0.72
C THR A 276 -27.99 -1.67 1.02
N ALA A 277 -28.35 -2.73 1.75
CA ALA A 277 -29.72 -2.94 2.24
C ALA A 277 -30.02 -2.13 3.51
N ILE A 278 -29.02 -1.66 4.23
CA ILE A 278 -29.20 -0.91 5.48
C ILE A 278 -29.75 0.50 5.19
N ARG A 279 -30.63 0.96 6.08
CA ARG A 279 -31.26 2.29 6.08
C ARG A 279 -31.06 2.90 7.47
N VAL A 280 -30.44 4.09 7.54
CA VAL A 280 -30.14 4.72 8.83
C VAL A 280 -30.73 6.14 8.87
N PRO A 281 -31.54 6.48 9.89
CA PRO A 281 -31.94 7.86 10.12
C PRO A 281 -30.78 8.63 10.76
N PHE A 282 -30.28 9.68 10.11
CA PHE A 282 -29.36 10.63 10.73
C PHE A 282 -29.49 12.00 10.06
N ASN A 283 -29.02 13.04 10.75
CA ASN A 283 -28.95 14.39 10.20
C ASN A 283 -27.56 14.63 9.59
N ILE A 284 -27.50 15.19 8.38
CA ILE A 284 -26.24 15.68 7.80
C ILE A 284 -26.03 17.12 8.26
N TYR A 285 -24.82 17.41 8.71
CA TYR A 285 -24.36 18.76 9.02
C TYR A 285 -23.14 19.10 8.15
N SER A 286 -23.06 20.34 7.65
CA SER A 286 -21.89 20.89 6.98
C SER A 286 -21.54 22.20 7.65
N ASN A 287 -20.30 22.33 8.13
CA ASN A 287 -19.83 23.51 8.88
C ASN A 287 -20.74 23.90 10.06
N GLY A 288 -21.31 22.91 10.75
CA GLY A 288 -22.25 23.13 11.87
C GLY A 288 -23.67 23.54 11.45
N VAL A 289 -23.95 23.66 10.14
CA VAL A 289 -25.27 23.96 9.60
C VAL A 289 -25.99 22.65 9.27
N HIS A 290 -27.21 22.49 9.76
CA HIS A 290 -28.09 21.38 9.38
C HIS A 290 -28.50 21.55 7.91
N ILE A 291 -28.14 20.59 7.06
CA ILE A 291 -28.28 20.70 5.60
C ILE A 291 -29.45 19.87 5.05
N GLY A 292 -30.23 19.21 5.90
CA GLY A 292 -31.43 18.49 5.49
C GLY A 292 -31.98 17.55 6.56
N THR A 293 -33.30 17.50 6.66
CA THR A 293 -34.02 16.43 7.36
C THR A 293 -34.46 15.40 6.33
N HIS A 294 -33.69 14.34 6.13
CA HIS A 294 -34.27 13.10 5.59
C HIS A 294 -34.66 12.21 6.76
N THR A 295 -35.88 11.69 6.72
CA THR A 295 -36.39 10.74 7.72
C THR A 295 -35.61 9.43 7.71
N GLN A 296 -35.00 9.06 6.58
CA GLN A 296 -34.01 7.99 6.43
C GLN A 296 -33.06 8.32 5.28
N TYR A 297 -31.75 8.27 5.53
CA TYR A 297 -30.76 8.25 4.46
C TYR A 297 -30.41 6.80 4.12
N ASP A 298 -30.06 6.60 2.85
CA ASP A 298 -29.61 5.31 2.34
C ASP A 298 -28.48 5.46 1.32
N SER A 299 -27.89 4.32 0.94
CA SER A 299 -26.80 4.28 -0.04
C SER A 299 -27.20 4.88 -1.39
N HIS A 300 -28.49 4.88 -1.76
CA HIS A 300 -28.97 5.48 -3.00
C HIS A 300 -29.03 7.00 -2.92
N GLN A 301 -29.48 7.56 -1.81
CA GLN A 301 -29.53 9.01 -1.59
C GLN A 301 -28.13 9.64 -1.53
N LEU A 302 -27.12 8.86 -1.12
CA LEU A 302 -25.72 9.28 -1.16
C LEU A 302 -25.03 8.96 -2.49
N SER A 303 -25.77 8.45 -3.49
CA SER A 303 -25.25 8.06 -4.80
C SER A 303 -24.07 7.08 -4.70
N PHE A 304 -24.07 6.19 -3.70
CA PHE A 304 -23.08 5.13 -3.62
C PHE A 304 -23.27 4.12 -4.73
N ILE A 305 -22.15 3.62 -5.24
CA ILE A 305 -22.17 2.64 -6.32
C ILE A 305 -22.38 1.27 -5.67
N LYS A 306 -23.34 0.51 -6.19
CA LYS A 306 -23.67 -0.84 -5.71
C LYS A 306 -22.47 -1.79 -5.75
N SER A 307 -22.61 -2.88 -4.99
CA SER A 307 -21.67 -3.98 -4.82
C SER A 307 -21.16 -4.60 -6.11
N CYS A 308 -20.22 -5.51 -5.92
CA CYS A 308 -19.44 -6.11 -6.99
C CYS A 308 -20.02 -7.42 -7.51
N ASN A 309 -21.09 -7.88 -6.86
CA ASN A 309 -22.07 -8.85 -7.34
C ASN A 309 -23.23 -8.16 -8.03
#